data_AF-A0A6I5HCJ6-F1
#
_entry.id   AF-A0A6I5HCJ6-F1
#
_cell.length_a   1.000
_cell.length_b   1.000
_cell.length_c   1.000
_cell.angle_alpha   90.00
_cell.angle_beta   90.00
_cell.angle_gamma   90.00
#
_symmetry.space_group_name_H-M   'P 1'
#
loop_
_entity.id
_entity.type
_entity.pdbx_description
1 polymer ?
#
loop_
_entity_poly.entity_id
_entity_poly.type
_entity_poly.pdbx_seq_one_letter_code
_entity_poly.pdbx_strand_id
1 'polypeptide(L)'
;MAQPTDPATPGTTPTTRPALPAAPPGRPLSAGVALLAVAVAVVNLLVGALLTIVALTGHVLGAWPSPEPLSPGLLGAAMLGTAPALFTLARARTWQEARTLVLPLALVLAGLFAVSLLNAHRLYIADGGPVVSVLFSLGWLFTLGLLCVAAAVCLAGQGRTRPGPPVPRTVPLPGWAKPPLAVLGSSWLGIGTGLLVRPGFWAGFVPWHTNRVDAQALGVWALALGVGVLGSLAEDDLDRTRPALLSLPGTALAMTVVLAARGAHVDWSSGPALSLIVMVAGLLAAGASGHLLVRGATGGGRRSSAGQLMSGGSRSDLSGGPRSEP
;
A
#
# COMPACT_ATOMS: atom_id res chain seq x y z
N MET A 1 17.36 -32.30 78.22
CA MET A 1 17.06 -32.40 76.78
C MET A 1 17.07 -30.97 76.23
N ALA A 2 18.15 -30.58 75.58
CA ALA A 2 18.37 -29.22 75.09
C ALA A 2 17.90 -29.10 73.64
N GLN A 3 17.15 -28.03 73.36
CA GLN A 3 16.56 -27.65 72.09
C GLN A 3 17.64 -27.05 71.18
N PRO A 4 17.79 -27.47 69.90
CA PRO A 4 18.72 -26.82 68.99
C PRO A 4 18.06 -25.59 68.35
N THR A 5 18.68 -24.43 68.56
CA THR A 5 18.36 -23.16 67.91
C THR A 5 19.05 -23.11 66.54
N ASP A 6 18.29 -23.15 65.45
CA ASP A 6 18.83 -22.95 64.10
C ASP A 6 19.22 -21.48 63.87
N PRO A 7 20.40 -21.19 63.28
CA PRO A 7 20.84 -19.83 63.01
C PRO A 7 20.10 -19.23 61.81
N ALA A 8 19.66 -17.99 61.99
CA ALA A 8 18.98 -17.17 60.99
C ALA A 8 19.78 -17.03 59.69
N THR A 9 19.20 -17.53 58.60
CA THR A 9 19.69 -17.31 57.24
C THR A 9 19.49 -15.84 56.86
N PRO A 10 20.55 -15.09 56.48
CA PRO A 10 20.40 -13.71 56.05
C PRO A 10 19.55 -13.64 54.77
N GLY A 11 18.53 -12.79 54.81
CA GLY A 11 17.57 -12.60 53.73
C GLY A 11 18.24 -12.28 52.40
N THR A 12 18.10 -13.19 51.45
CA THR A 12 18.31 -12.89 50.04
C THR A 12 17.18 -11.97 49.60
N THR A 13 17.41 -10.66 49.69
CA THR A 13 16.61 -9.65 49.02
C THR A 13 16.53 -10.05 47.55
N PRO A 14 15.34 -10.35 46.98
CA PRO A 14 15.25 -10.61 45.56
C PRO A 14 15.71 -9.34 44.86
N THR A 15 16.88 -9.40 44.23
CA THR A 15 17.39 -8.31 43.41
C THR A 15 16.45 -8.22 42.22
N THR A 16 15.45 -7.35 42.33
CA THR A 16 14.55 -7.00 41.22
C THR A 16 15.46 -6.41 40.15
N ARG A 17 15.88 -7.22 39.17
CA ARG A 17 16.55 -6.71 37.97
C ARG A 17 15.63 -5.61 37.45
N PRO A 18 16.13 -4.38 37.23
CA PRO A 18 15.36 -3.38 36.55
C PRO A 18 14.87 -4.02 35.25
N ALA A 19 13.55 -4.12 35.10
CA ALA A 19 12.95 -4.60 33.87
C ALA A 19 13.49 -3.70 32.76
N LEU A 20 14.38 -4.24 31.93
CA LEU A 20 14.83 -3.57 30.72
C LEU A 20 13.56 -3.07 30.02
N PRO A 21 13.49 -1.79 29.61
CA PRO A 21 12.34 -1.26 28.89
C PRO A 21 11.99 -2.26 27.80
N ALA A 22 10.78 -2.83 27.86
CA ALA A 22 10.35 -3.83 26.91
C ALA A 22 10.62 -3.27 25.51
N ALA A 23 11.49 -3.95 24.76
CA ALA A 23 11.86 -3.49 23.42
C ALA A 23 10.55 -3.23 22.65
N PRO A 24 10.42 -2.06 21.99
CA PRO A 24 9.18 -1.71 21.32
C PRO A 24 8.77 -2.88 20.41
N PRO A 25 7.54 -3.39 20.55
CA PRO A 25 7.13 -4.59 19.84
C PRO A 25 7.12 -4.35 18.34
N GLY A 26 7.56 -5.35 17.56
CA GLY A 26 7.67 -5.28 16.11
C GLY A 26 9.08 -4.99 15.62
N ARG A 27 9.37 -5.44 14.41
CA ARG A 27 10.68 -5.24 13.77
C ARG A 27 10.80 -3.77 13.30
N PRO A 28 11.83 -3.01 13.71
CA PRO A 28 12.00 -1.64 13.26
C PRO A 28 12.24 -1.60 11.75
N LEU A 29 11.60 -0.64 11.08
CA LEU A 29 11.85 -0.38 9.67
C LEU A 29 13.28 0.16 9.49
N SER A 30 14.01 -0.31 8.48
CA SER A 30 15.32 0.29 8.18
C SER A 30 15.09 1.69 7.58
N ALA A 31 15.94 2.66 7.93
CA ALA A 31 15.89 4.00 7.34
C ALA A 31 16.02 3.97 5.80
N GLY A 32 16.70 2.95 5.25
CA GLY A 32 16.82 2.76 3.80
C GLY A 32 15.48 2.46 3.12
N VAL A 33 14.56 1.74 3.77
CA VAL A 33 13.23 1.45 3.22
C VAL A 33 12.34 2.68 3.25
N ALA A 34 12.44 3.49 4.30
CA ALA A 34 11.77 4.79 4.34
C ALA A 34 12.29 5.73 3.24
N LEU A 35 13.62 5.82 3.06
CA LEU A 35 14.22 6.63 2.01
C LEU A 35 13.83 6.15 0.61
N LEU A 36 13.84 4.84 0.37
CA LEU A 36 13.38 4.25 -0.88
C LEU A 36 11.90 4.58 -1.14
N ALA A 37 11.04 4.45 -0.13
CA ALA A 37 9.62 4.79 -0.26
C ALA A 37 9.41 6.28 -0.61
N VAL A 38 10.17 7.19 0.01
CA VAL A 38 10.14 8.63 -0.34
C VAL A 38 10.62 8.85 -1.77
N ALA A 39 11.74 8.24 -2.16
CA ALA A 39 12.28 8.38 -3.51
C ALA A 39 11.27 7.91 -4.57
N VAL A 40 10.66 6.74 -4.38
CA VAL A 40 9.62 6.26 -5.28
C VAL A 40 8.37 7.15 -5.23
N ALA A 41 7.98 7.66 -4.06
CA ALA A 41 6.84 8.58 -3.95
C ALA A 41 7.07 9.87 -4.77
N VAL A 42 8.28 10.44 -4.70
CA VAL A 42 8.65 11.63 -5.48
C VAL A 42 8.66 11.33 -6.98
N VAL A 43 9.25 10.21 -7.39
CA VAL A 43 9.24 9.78 -8.80
C VAL A 43 7.80 9.56 -9.29
N ASN A 44 6.98 8.86 -8.52
CA ASN A 44 5.57 8.62 -8.83
C ASN A 44 4.77 9.92 -8.93
N LEU A 45 5.05 10.90 -8.07
CA LEU A 45 4.40 12.20 -8.12
C LEU A 45 4.82 12.97 -9.38
N LEU A 46 6.12 13.10 -9.64
CA LEU A 46 6.65 13.91 -10.75
C LEU A 46 6.35 13.28 -12.11
N VAL A 47 6.72 12.01 -12.29
CA VAL A 47 6.52 11.28 -13.54
C VAL A 47 5.04 10.96 -13.74
N GLY A 48 4.33 10.58 -12.67
CA GLY A 48 2.89 10.34 -12.74
C GLY A 48 2.10 11.60 -13.11
N ALA A 49 2.42 12.74 -12.52
CA ALA A 49 1.80 14.01 -12.88
C ALA A 49 2.12 14.39 -14.33
N LEU A 50 3.38 14.28 -14.75
CA LEU A 50 3.79 14.57 -16.12
C LEU A 50 3.02 13.73 -17.14
N LEU A 51 3.01 12.40 -16.98
CA LEU A 51 2.31 11.49 -17.89
C LEU A 51 0.79 11.76 -17.91
N THR A 52 0.19 12.02 -16.74
CA THR A 52 -1.24 12.31 -16.62
C THR A 52 -1.59 13.63 -17.32
N ILE A 53 -0.86 14.71 -17.04
CA ILE A 53 -1.10 16.04 -17.63
C ILE A 53 -0.92 15.97 -19.14
N VAL A 54 0.16 15.34 -19.62
CA VAL A 54 0.41 15.23 -21.05
C VAL A 54 -0.70 14.43 -21.75
N ALA A 55 -1.14 13.32 -21.15
CA ALA A 55 -2.27 12.54 -21.67
C ALA A 55 -3.59 13.33 -21.71
N LEU A 56 -3.84 14.16 -20.69
CA LEU A 56 -4.99 15.07 -20.65
C LEU A 56 -4.93 16.13 -21.77
N THR A 57 -3.73 16.59 -22.14
CA THR A 57 -3.55 17.55 -23.25
C THR A 57 -3.65 16.94 -24.65
N GLY A 58 -3.91 15.64 -24.81
CA GLY A 58 -3.97 15.02 -26.13
C GLY A 58 -2.67 14.39 -26.61
N HIS A 59 -1.54 14.71 -25.97
CA HIS A 59 -0.21 14.33 -26.43
C HIS A 59 0.23 12.98 -25.86
N VAL A 60 1.10 12.28 -26.59
CA VAL A 60 1.71 11.02 -26.16
C VAL A 60 3.13 11.31 -25.68
N LEU A 61 3.40 10.97 -24.42
CA LEU A 61 4.74 10.98 -23.85
C LEU A 61 4.90 9.68 -23.04
N GLY A 62 6.05 9.03 -23.20
CA GLY A 62 6.33 7.76 -22.56
C GLY A 62 7.74 7.28 -22.89
N ALA A 63 8.17 6.21 -22.21
CA ALA A 63 9.48 5.59 -22.45
C ALA A 63 9.52 4.77 -23.75
N TRP A 64 8.35 4.48 -24.32
CA TRP A 64 8.13 3.77 -25.59
C TRP A 64 6.99 4.44 -26.37
N PRO A 65 6.89 4.22 -27.69
CA PRO A 65 5.81 4.76 -28.50
C PRO A 65 4.48 4.06 -28.20
N SER A 66 3.47 4.82 -27.78
CA SER A 66 2.11 4.33 -27.53
C SER A 66 1.16 4.83 -28.63
N PRO A 67 0.21 4.00 -29.10
CA PRO A 67 -0.73 4.38 -30.15
C PRO A 67 -1.70 5.46 -29.68
N GLU A 68 -2.05 5.46 -28.39
CA GLU A 68 -2.96 6.42 -27.79
C GLU A 68 -2.41 6.96 -26.47
N PRO A 69 -2.74 8.22 -26.10
CA PRO A 69 -2.31 8.83 -24.85
C PRO A 69 -3.01 8.25 -23.60
N LEU A 70 -4.07 7.45 -23.78
CA LEU A 70 -4.86 6.91 -22.68
C LEU A 70 -4.06 5.92 -21.82
N SER A 71 -3.27 5.01 -22.43
CA SER A 71 -2.45 4.03 -21.70
C SER A 71 -1.32 4.68 -20.88
N PRO A 72 -0.50 5.60 -21.44
CA PRO A 72 0.45 6.39 -20.65
C PRO A 72 -0.22 7.23 -19.55
N GLY A 73 -1.39 7.80 -19.84
CA GLY A 73 -2.17 8.56 -18.86
C GLY A 73 -2.64 7.70 -17.68
N LEU A 74 -3.11 6.47 -17.94
CA LEU A 74 -3.50 5.52 -16.90
C LEU A 74 -2.31 5.05 -16.06
N LEU A 75 -1.15 4.82 -16.68
CA LEU A 75 0.10 4.54 -15.96
C LEU A 75 0.48 5.71 -15.05
N GLY A 76 0.41 6.94 -15.58
CA GLY A 76 0.66 8.16 -14.82
C GLY A 76 -0.31 8.34 -13.65
N ALA A 77 -1.59 8.07 -13.88
CA ALA A 77 -2.62 8.13 -12.85
C ALA A 77 -2.40 7.10 -11.74
N ALA A 78 -1.97 5.89 -12.08
CA ALA A 78 -1.63 4.87 -11.10
C ALA A 78 -0.40 5.24 -10.25
N MET A 79 0.62 5.81 -10.90
CA MET A 79 1.79 6.38 -10.20
C MET A 79 1.36 7.51 -9.24
N LEU A 80 0.61 8.49 -9.75
CA LEU A 80 0.17 9.65 -8.98
C LEU A 80 -0.73 9.25 -7.80
N GLY A 81 -1.65 8.31 -8.01
CA GLY A 81 -2.55 7.82 -6.96
C GLY A 81 -1.88 7.00 -5.86
N THR A 82 -0.75 6.38 -6.14
CA THR A 82 0.02 5.62 -5.13
C THR A 82 1.01 6.49 -4.34
N ALA A 83 1.37 7.68 -4.85
CA ALA A 83 2.35 8.55 -4.20
C ALA A 83 2.01 8.94 -2.74
N PRO A 84 0.77 9.36 -2.39
CA PRO A 84 0.43 9.72 -1.00
C PRO A 84 0.61 8.54 -0.03
N ALA A 85 0.30 7.33 -0.46
CA ALA A 85 0.46 6.13 0.35
C ALA A 85 1.93 5.80 0.62
N LEU A 86 2.80 6.00 -0.37
CA LEU A 86 4.24 5.82 -0.20
C LEU A 86 4.85 6.85 0.77
N PHE A 87 4.35 8.09 0.78
CA PHE A 87 4.73 9.06 1.82
C PHE A 87 4.28 8.63 3.21
N THR A 88 3.09 8.02 3.36
CA THR A 88 2.66 7.47 4.65
C THR A 88 3.46 6.25 5.07
N LEU A 89 3.87 5.41 4.10
CA LEU A 89 4.75 4.26 4.32
C LEU A 89 6.13 4.69 4.85
N ALA A 90 6.68 5.79 4.32
CA ALA A 90 7.95 6.35 4.79
C ALA A 90 7.92 6.79 6.27
N ARG A 91 6.71 7.01 6.82
CA ARG A 91 6.50 7.37 8.23
C ARG A 91 6.19 6.16 9.12
N ALA A 92 5.99 4.98 8.54
CA ALA A 92 5.73 3.75 9.27
C ALA A 92 6.96 3.33 10.08
N ARG A 93 6.75 2.96 11.35
CA ARG A 93 7.86 2.60 12.25
C ARG A 93 8.08 1.10 12.36
N THR A 94 7.08 0.30 11.98
CA THR A 94 7.14 -1.16 12.07
C THR A 94 7.14 -1.82 10.69
N TRP A 95 7.91 -2.90 10.56
CA TRP A 95 7.95 -3.73 9.35
C TRP A 95 6.59 -4.34 8.99
N GLN A 96 5.74 -4.60 9.98
CA GLN A 96 4.41 -5.19 9.79
C GLN A 96 3.45 -4.22 9.09
N GLU A 97 3.51 -2.92 9.40
CA GLU A 97 2.78 -1.88 8.66
C GLU A 97 3.30 -1.72 7.22
N ALA A 98 4.59 -1.97 6.99
CA ALA A 98 5.21 -1.74 5.69
C ALA A 98 5.10 -2.92 4.72
N ARG A 99 5.07 -4.16 5.21
CA ARG A 99 5.05 -5.40 4.40
C ARG A 99 3.99 -5.39 3.30
N THR A 100 2.78 -4.93 3.62
CA THR A 100 1.61 -4.96 2.73
C THR A 100 1.77 -4.03 1.52
N LEU A 101 2.58 -2.99 1.62
CA LEU A 101 2.90 -2.06 0.53
C LEU A 101 4.26 -2.34 -0.13
N VAL A 102 5.21 -2.91 0.61
CA VAL A 102 6.55 -3.23 0.10
C VAL A 102 6.48 -4.32 -0.99
N LEU A 103 5.60 -5.32 -0.84
CA LEU A 103 5.43 -6.38 -1.85
C LEU A 103 4.86 -5.84 -3.18
N PRO A 104 3.74 -5.10 -3.21
CA PRO A 104 3.26 -4.42 -4.40
C PRO A 104 4.30 -3.47 -5.01
N LEU A 105 5.00 -2.70 -4.17
CA LEU A 105 6.04 -1.77 -4.62
C LEU A 105 7.18 -2.50 -5.34
N ALA A 106 7.71 -3.56 -4.74
CA ALA A 106 8.76 -4.37 -5.35
C ALA A 106 8.28 -5.02 -6.65
N LEU A 107 7.01 -5.47 -6.69
CA LEU A 107 6.41 -6.03 -7.89
C LEU A 107 6.27 -5.00 -9.02
N VAL A 108 5.85 -3.76 -8.71
CA VAL A 108 5.81 -2.68 -9.72
C VAL A 108 7.20 -2.38 -10.25
N LEU A 109 8.18 -2.19 -9.37
CA LEU A 109 9.55 -1.86 -9.77
C LEU A 109 10.18 -2.98 -10.62
N ALA A 110 10.14 -4.22 -10.13
CA ALA A 110 10.71 -5.36 -10.83
C ALA A 110 9.92 -5.69 -12.11
N GLY A 111 8.59 -5.61 -12.05
CA GLY A 111 7.71 -5.88 -13.18
C GLY A 111 7.89 -4.87 -14.31
N LEU A 112 7.85 -3.57 -14.01
CA LEU A 112 8.06 -2.53 -15.03
C LEU A 112 9.49 -2.57 -15.58
N PHE A 113 10.49 -2.84 -14.74
CA PHE A 113 11.86 -3.00 -15.18
C PHE A 113 12.01 -4.21 -16.11
N ALA A 114 11.44 -5.36 -15.76
CA ALA A 114 11.44 -6.57 -16.59
C ALA A 114 10.71 -6.34 -17.93
N VAL A 115 9.53 -5.70 -17.92
CA VAL A 115 8.80 -5.33 -19.14
C VAL A 115 9.63 -4.39 -20.01
N SER A 116 10.32 -3.42 -19.40
CA SER A 116 11.19 -2.48 -20.13
C SER A 116 12.39 -3.21 -20.75
N LEU A 117 13.02 -4.15 -20.04
CA LEU A 117 14.12 -4.95 -20.59
C LEU A 117 13.66 -5.91 -21.70
N LEU A 118 12.55 -6.62 -21.51
CA LEU A 118 11.99 -7.55 -22.50
C LEU A 118 11.61 -6.84 -23.80
N ASN A 119 11.18 -5.59 -23.69
CA ASN A 119 10.83 -4.74 -24.83
C ASN A 119 11.91 -3.69 -25.12
N ALA A 120 13.17 -3.94 -24.74
CA ALA A 120 14.29 -2.99 -24.92
C ALA A 120 14.39 -2.45 -26.36
N HIS A 121 14.13 -3.31 -27.35
CA HIS A 121 14.12 -2.96 -28.77
C HIS A 121 13.06 -1.93 -29.17
N ARG A 122 11.98 -1.77 -28.40
CA ARG A 122 10.87 -0.82 -28.67
C ARG A 122 10.97 0.46 -27.86
N LEU A 123 11.97 0.59 -26.99
CA LEU A 123 12.19 1.84 -26.28
C LEU A 123 12.78 2.85 -27.27
N TYR A 124 12.47 4.13 -27.05
CA TYR A 124 13.01 5.22 -27.88
C TYR A 124 14.55 5.23 -27.92
N ILE A 125 15.22 4.67 -26.91
CA ILE A 125 16.69 4.51 -26.89
C ILE A 125 17.22 3.57 -27.99
N ALA A 126 16.42 2.59 -28.43
CA ALA A 126 16.82 1.58 -29.41
C ALA A 126 16.21 1.85 -30.80
N ASP A 127 14.93 2.22 -30.86
CA ASP A 127 14.24 2.55 -32.13
C ASP A 127 14.62 3.95 -32.67
N GLY A 128 15.16 4.81 -31.81
CA GLY A 128 15.38 6.22 -32.14
C GLY A 128 14.09 7.04 -32.10
N GLY A 129 14.22 8.36 -31.97
CA GLY A 129 13.08 9.25 -31.87
C GLY A 129 13.46 10.67 -31.42
N PRO A 130 12.47 11.51 -31.08
CA PRO A 130 12.73 12.83 -30.53
C PRO A 130 13.65 12.76 -29.31
N VAL A 131 14.65 13.65 -29.23
CA VAL A 131 15.67 13.66 -28.18
C VAL A 131 15.07 13.60 -26.77
N VAL A 132 13.97 14.32 -26.55
CA VAL A 132 13.24 14.32 -25.26
C VAL A 132 12.73 12.93 -24.89
N SER A 133 12.15 12.19 -25.83
CA SER A 133 11.63 10.84 -25.58
C SER A 133 12.75 9.83 -25.37
N VAL A 134 13.89 9.98 -26.07
CA VAL A 134 15.09 9.16 -25.87
C VAL A 134 15.67 9.38 -24.47
N LEU A 135 15.84 10.65 -24.06
CA LEU A 135 16.32 11.00 -22.72
C LEU A 135 15.35 10.54 -21.63
N PHE A 136 14.04 10.66 -21.86
CA PHE A 136 13.02 10.17 -20.94
C PHE A 136 13.09 8.64 -20.81
N SER A 137 13.25 7.93 -21.92
CA SER A 137 13.40 6.47 -21.97
C SER A 137 14.66 5.98 -21.24
N LEU A 138 15.79 6.67 -21.44
CA LEU A 138 17.03 6.43 -20.71
C LEU A 138 16.85 6.68 -19.20
N GLY A 139 16.27 7.82 -18.84
CA GLY A 139 15.99 8.18 -17.45
C GLY A 139 15.05 7.18 -16.78
N TRP A 140 14.03 6.71 -17.50
CA TRP A 140 13.10 5.69 -17.06
C TRP A 140 13.80 4.36 -16.75
N LEU A 141 14.60 3.83 -17.68
CA LEU A 141 15.35 2.59 -17.49
C LEU A 141 16.36 2.69 -16.34
N PHE A 142 17.13 3.77 -16.28
CA PHE A 142 18.13 3.97 -15.23
C PHE A 142 17.48 4.10 -13.86
N THR A 143 16.40 4.88 -13.77
CA THR A 143 15.66 5.08 -12.50
C THR A 143 15.02 3.77 -12.04
N LEU A 144 14.34 3.03 -12.92
CA LEU A 144 13.76 1.72 -12.57
C LEU A 144 14.83 0.72 -12.15
N GLY A 145 15.95 0.65 -12.87
CA GLY A 145 17.07 -0.22 -12.52
C GLY A 145 17.64 0.10 -11.15
N LEU A 146 17.94 1.37 -10.89
CA LEU A 146 18.48 1.83 -9.60
C LEU A 146 17.50 1.57 -8.45
N LEU A 147 16.22 1.89 -8.62
CA LEU A 147 15.17 1.65 -7.62
C LEU A 147 14.94 0.15 -7.38
N CYS A 148 15.00 -0.67 -8.43
CA CYS A 148 14.87 -2.13 -8.32
C CYS A 148 16.03 -2.73 -7.52
N VAL A 149 17.26 -2.31 -7.80
CA VAL A 149 18.44 -2.74 -7.03
C VAL A 149 18.33 -2.27 -5.58
N ALA A 150 17.96 -1.02 -5.35
CA ALA A 150 17.77 -0.48 -4.00
C ALA A 150 16.69 -1.25 -3.23
N ALA A 151 15.57 -1.60 -3.89
CA ALA A 151 14.52 -2.43 -3.32
C ALA A 151 15.02 -3.83 -2.97
N ALA A 152 15.77 -4.49 -3.86
CA ALA A 152 16.34 -5.81 -3.61
C ALA A 152 17.33 -5.80 -2.44
N VAL A 153 18.19 -4.77 -2.35
CA VAL A 153 19.14 -4.60 -1.24
C VAL A 153 18.41 -4.35 0.08
N CYS A 154 17.38 -3.50 0.07
CA CYS A 154 16.55 -3.23 1.25
C CYS A 154 15.84 -4.49 1.74
N LEU A 155 15.22 -5.24 0.81
CA LEU A 155 14.55 -6.51 1.09
C LEU A 155 15.52 -7.58 1.59
N ALA A 156 16.71 -7.70 1.00
CA ALA A 156 17.73 -8.65 1.46
C ALA A 156 18.28 -8.27 2.85
N GLY A 157 18.50 -6.98 3.11
CA GLY A 157 18.85 -6.47 4.44
C GLY A 157 17.75 -6.77 5.47
N GLN A 158 16.49 -6.59 5.07
CA GLN A 158 15.32 -6.99 5.84
C GLN A 158 15.01 -8.50 5.78
N GLY A 159 15.71 -9.32 5.02
CA GLY A 159 15.67 -10.77 5.17
C GLY A 159 16.56 -11.21 6.34
N ARG A 160 17.64 -10.45 6.58
CA ARG A 160 18.74 -10.85 7.47
C ARG A 160 18.59 -10.42 8.92
N THR A 161 17.82 -9.36 9.24
CA THR A 161 17.55 -9.00 10.66
C THR A 161 16.58 -10.00 11.30
N ARG A 162 16.86 -10.38 12.55
CA ARG A 162 16.02 -11.33 13.30
C ARG A 162 14.55 -10.85 13.42
N PRO A 163 13.57 -11.75 13.30
CA PRO A 163 12.18 -11.44 13.62
C PRO A 163 12.07 -10.98 15.08
N GLY A 164 11.49 -9.79 15.30
CA GLY A 164 11.03 -9.39 16.63
C GLY A 164 9.75 -10.14 17.01
N PRO A 165 9.37 -10.16 18.30
CA PRO A 165 8.12 -10.78 18.73
C PRO A 165 6.93 -10.19 17.97
N PRO A 166 5.96 -11.02 17.56
CA PRO A 166 4.84 -10.59 16.74
C PRO A 166 3.98 -9.56 17.50
N VAL A 167 3.75 -8.39 16.90
CA VAL A 167 2.78 -7.42 17.42
C VAL A 167 1.38 -8.06 17.35
N PRO A 168 0.57 -8.02 18.43
CA PRO A 168 -0.82 -8.48 18.42
C PRO A 168 -1.66 -7.75 17.37
N ARG A 169 -2.65 -8.44 16.79
CA ARG A 169 -3.63 -7.85 15.87
C ARG A 169 -4.57 -6.95 16.67
N THR A 170 -4.75 -5.69 16.27
CA THR A 170 -5.53 -4.72 17.05
C THR A 170 -6.95 -4.55 16.52
N VAL A 171 -7.16 -4.56 15.20
CA VAL A 171 -8.50 -4.34 14.62
C VAL A 171 -8.76 -5.25 13.40
N PRO A 172 -9.48 -6.38 13.55
CA PRO A 172 -9.76 -7.30 12.44
C PRO A 172 -10.69 -6.68 11.38
N LEU A 173 -10.56 -7.10 10.12
CA LEU A 173 -11.51 -6.66 9.08
C LEU A 173 -12.90 -7.28 9.30
N PRO A 174 -13.98 -6.54 8.99
CA PRO A 174 -15.33 -7.09 9.02
C PRO A 174 -15.44 -8.30 8.09
N GLY A 175 -15.98 -9.42 8.60
CA GLY A 175 -16.10 -10.67 7.84
C GLY A 175 -16.87 -10.55 6.53
N TRP A 176 -17.82 -9.61 6.44
CA TRP A 176 -18.62 -9.35 5.23
C TRP A 176 -17.82 -8.71 4.09
N ALA A 177 -16.74 -7.98 4.39
CA ALA A 177 -15.90 -7.32 3.39
C ALA A 177 -14.85 -8.28 2.79
N LYS A 178 -14.60 -9.43 3.42
CA LYS A 178 -13.58 -10.40 3.01
C LYS A 178 -13.86 -11.04 1.64
N PRO A 179 -15.06 -11.61 1.38
CA PRO A 179 -15.37 -12.20 0.07
C PRO A 179 -15.24 -11.23 -1.11
N PRO A 180 -15.83 -10.01 -1.10
CA PRO A 180 -15.73 -9.10 -2.24
C PRO A 180 -14.29 -8.61 -2.47
N LEU A 181 -13.50 -8.41 -1.41
CA LEU A 181 -12.07 -8.08 -1.55
C LEU A 181 -11.27 -9.23 -2.16
N ALA A 182 -11.54 -10.48 -1.76
CA ALA A 182 -10.90 -11.66 -2.33
C ALA A 182 -11.19 -11.79 -3.84
N VAL A 183 -12.45 -11.61 -4.23
CA VAL A 183 -12.86 -11.63 -5.64
C VAL A 183 -12.20 -10.50 -6.41
N LEU A 184 -12.26 -9.27 -5.90
CA LEU A 184 -11.66 -8.10 -6.56
C LEU A 184 -10.14 -8.27 -6.75
N GLY A 185 -9.42 -8.67 -5.70
CA GLY A 185 -7.99 -8.89 -5.75
C GLY A 185 -7.59 -10.04 -6.70
N SER A 186 -8.37 -11.12 -6.71
CA SER A 186 -8.16 -12.26 -7.62
C SER A 186 -8.41 -11.88 -9.07
N SER A 187 -9.45 -11.08 -9.35
CA SER A 187 -9.73 -10.58 -10.70
C SER A 187 -8.61 -9.67 -11.22
N TRP A 188 -8.12 -8.74 -10.39
CA TRP A 188 -6.98 -7.88 -10.73
C TRP A 188 -5.70 -8.69 -10.97
N LEU A 189 -5.42 -9.71 -10.14
CA LEU A 189 -4.32 -10.63 -10.36
C LEU A 189 -4.46 -11.42 -11.67
N GLY A 190 -5.65 -11.95 -11.96
CA GLY A 190 -5.92 -12.74 -13.15
C GLY A 190 -5.71 -11.93 -14.43
N ILE A 191 -6.30 -10.73 -14.48
CA ILE A 191 -6.18 -9.80 -15.62
C ILE A 191 -4.73 -9.33 -15.76
N GLY A 192 -4.07 -8.95 -14.67
CA GLY A 192 -2.67 -8.52 -14.69
C GLY A 192 -1.72 -9.61 -15.19
N THR A 193 -1.92 -10.85 -14.75
CA THR A 193 -1.16 -12.01 -15.21
C THR A 193 -1.40 -12.28 -16.70
N GLY A 194 -2.67 -12.22 -17.13
CA GLY A 194 -3.05 -12.40 -18.52
C GLY A 194 -2.38 -11.39 -19.45
N LEU A 195 -2.42 -10.11 -19.08
CA LEU A 195 -1.78 -9.02 -19.82
C LEU A 195 -0.25 -9.17 -19.89
N LEU A 196 0.39 -9.78 -18.88
CA LEU A 196 1.83 -10.00 -18.89
C LEU A 196 2.26 -11.20 -19.73
N VAL A 197 1.57 -12.34 -19.56
CA VAL A 197 1.93 -13.62 -20.20
C VAL A 197 1.50 -13.64 -21.67
N ARG A 198 0.30 -13.15 -21.97
CA ARG A 198 -0.28 -13.19 -23.32
C ARG A 198 -0.93 -11.85 -23.70
N PRO A 199 -0.14 -10.77 -23.79
CA PRO A 199 -0.65 -9.42 -24.07
C PRO A 199 -1.48 -9.34 -25.35
N GLY A 200 -1.13 -10.08 -26.40
CA GLY A 200 -1.88 -10.04 -27.67
C GLY A 200 -3.34 -10.53 -27.58
N PHE A 201 -3.61 -11.52 -26.71
CA PHE A 201 -4.97 -12.00 -26.49
C PHE A 201 -5.73 -11.09 -25.51
N TRP A 202 -5.08 -10.73 -24.41
CA TRP A 202 -5.71 -9.95 -23.34
C TRP A 202 -5.90 -8.46 -23.68
N ALA A 203 -5.07 -7.90 -24.57
CA ALA A 203 -5.27 -6.53 -25.07
C ALA A 203 -6.58 -6.40 -25.87
N GLY A 204 -7.10 -7.47 -26.46
CA GLY A 204 -8.40 -7.47 -27.13
C GLY A 204 -9.60 -7.30 -26.18
N PHE A 205 -9.40 -7.51 -24.88
CA PHE A 205 -10.40 -7.25 -23.83
C PHE A 205 -10.24 -5.85 -23.21
N VAL A 206 -9.25 -5.08 -23.64
CA VAL A 206 -9.11 -3.69 -23.22
C VAL A 206 -10.01 -2.84 -24.13
N PRO A 207 -10.89 -2.00 -23.59
CA PRO A 207 -11.88 -1.27 -24.39
C PRO A 207 -11.28 -0.10 -25.20
N TRP A 208 -9.96 -0.03 -25.36
CA TRP A 208 -9.24 0.97 -26.14
C TRP A 208 -8.03 0.34 -26.82
N HIS A 209 -7.54 0.98 -27.88
CA HIS A 209 -6.42 0.44 -28.67
C HIS A 209 -5.11 0.49 -27.86
N THR A 210 -4.52 -0.67 -27.62
CA THR A 210 -3.33 -0.82 -26.75
C THR A 210 -2.26 -1.65 -27.45
N ASN A 211 -1.01 -1.20 -27.41
CA ASN A 211 0.10 -1.98 -27.94
C ASN A 211 0.57 -3.05 -26.92
N ARG A 212 1.49 -3.92 -27.34
CA ARG A 212 2.00 -5.00 -26.47
C ARG A 212 2.64 -4.47 -25.17
N VAL A 213 3.41 -3.39 -25.25
CA VAL A 213 4.20 -2.87 -24.12
C VAL A 213 3.30 -2.18 -23.10
N ASP A 214 2.34 -1.38 -23.58
CA ASP A 214 1.29 -0.74 -22.79
C ASP A 214 0.43 -1.78 -22.06
N ALA A 215 0.02 -2.85 -22.76
CA ALA A 215 -0.74 -3.94 -22.16
C ALA A 215 0.03 -4.59 -21.01
N GLN A 216 1.31 -4.89 -21.21
CA GLN A 216 2.17 -5.45 -20.18
C GLN A 216 2.38 -4.49 -19.01
N ALA A 217 2.61 -3.20 -19.26
CA ALA A 217 2.78 -2.19 -18.23
C ALA A 217 1.50 -2.01 -17.38
N LEU A 218 0.33 -1.96 -18.02
CA LEU A 218 -0.97 -1.99 -17.33
C LEU A 218 -1.14 -3.29 -16.54
N GLY A 219 -0.67 -4.41 -17.08
CA GLY A 219 -0.66 -5.71 -16.40
C GLY A 219 0.16 -5.73 -15.11
N VAL A 220 1.33 -5.08 -15.08
CA VAL A 220 2.15 -4.94 -13.86
C VAL A 220 1.39 -4.17 -12.78
N TRP A 221 0.75 -3.06 -13.16
CA TRP A 221 -0.05 -2.27 -12.22
C TRP A 221 -1.28 -3.03 -11.72
N ALA A 222 -1.98 -3.74 -12.62
CA ALA A 222 -3.08 -4.62 -12.26
C ALA A 222 -2.66 -5.71 -11.26
N LEU A 223 -1.51 -6.35 -11.48
CA LEU A 223 -0.94 -7.30 -10.53
C LEU A 223 -0.64 -6.65 -9.18
N ALA A 224 -0.03 -5.47 -9.18
CA ALA A 224 0.31 -4.78 -7.95
C ALA A 224 -0.92 -4.41 -7.11
N LEU A 225 -2.00 -3.96 -7.77
CA LEU A 225 -3.28 -3.73 -7.13
C LEU A 225 -3.87 -5.03 -6.56
N GLY A 226 -3.84 -6.12 -7.32
CA GLY A 226 -4.30 -7.43 -6.87
C GLY A 226 -3.53 -7.95 -5.64
N VAL A 227 -2.20 -7.86 -5.67
CA VAL A 227 -1.34 -8.20 -4.52
C VAL A 227 -1.60 -7.29 -3.33
N GLY A 228 -1.83 -5.99 -3.55
CA GLY A 228 -2.16 -5.05 -2.48
C GLY A 228 -3.48 -5.38 -1.79
N VAL A 229 -4.52 -5.71 -2.57
CA VAL A 229 -5.85 -6.07 -2.06
C VAL A 229 -5.84 -7.43 -1.35
N LEU A 230 -5.17 -8.44 -1.91
CA LEU A 230 -5.07 -9.74 -1.24
C LEU A 230 -4.12 -9.71 -0.05
N GLY A 231 -3.08 -8.88 -0.11
CA GLY A 231 -2.18 -8.63 1.01
C GLY A 231 -2.89 -7.98 2.19
N SER A 232 -3.81 -7.05 1.95
CA SER A 232 -4.62 -6.46 3.01
C SER A 232 -5.60 -7.48 3.62
N LEU A 233 -6.17 -8.37 2.80
CA LEU A 233 -7.01 -9.47 3.26
C LEU A 233 -6.24 -10.49 4.12
N ALA A 234 -5.00 -10.82 3.74
CA ALA A 234 -4.17 -11.80 4.44
C ALA A 234 -3.64 -11.28 5.79
N GLU A 235 -3.38 -9.97 5.90
CA GLU A 235 -2.93 -9.36 7.17
C GLU A 235 -4.08 -9.24 8.17
N ASP A 236 -5.32 -9.07 7.70
CA ASP A 236 -6.56 -9.01 8.49
C ASP A 236 -6.49 -8.01 9.66
N ASP A 237 -5.83 -6.87 9.45
CA ASP A 237 -5.65 -5.80 10.44
C ASP A 237 -5.79 -4.40 9.81
N LEU A 238 -6.81 -3.65 10.22
CA LEU A 238 -7.15 -2.32 9.67
C LEU A 238 -6.13 -1.24 10.01
N ASP A 239 -5.47 -1.31 11.17
CA ASP A 239 -4.45 -0.32 11.55
C ASP A 239 -3.20 -0.45 10.67
N ARG A 240 -2.85 -1.69 10.30
CA ARG A 240 -1.67 -2.00 9.47
C ARG A 240 -1.90 -1.78 7.99
N THR A 241 -3.15 -1.81 7.54
CA THR A 241 -3.53 -1.62 6.14
C THR A 241 -3.89 -0.17 5.82
N ARG A 242 -3.92 0.73 6.83
CA ARG A 242 -4.23 2.16 6.68
C ARG A 242 -3.43 2.87 5.56
N PRO A 243 -2.11 2.65 5.40
CA PRO A 243 -1.35 3.25 4.30
C PRO A 243 -1.76 2.68 2.93
N ALA A 244 -2.03 1.37 2.84
CA ALA A 244 -2.46 0.71 1.61
C ALA A 244 -3.88 1.15 1.21
N LEU A 245 -4.77 1.30 2.18
CA LEU A 245 -6.14 1.79 2.01
C LEU A 245 -6.20 3.25 1.53
N LEU A 246 -5.17 4.07 1.77
CA LEU A 246 -5.07 5.43 1.21
C LEU A 246 -4.65 5.44 -0.27
N SER A 247 -3.91 4.42 -0.73
CA SER A 247 -3.45 4.32 -2.12
C SER A 247 -4.58 3.97 -3.10
N LEU A 248 -5.51 3.11 -2.66
CA LEU A 248 -6.58 2.56 -3.50
C LEU A 248 -7.56 3.64 -4.01
N PRO A 249 -8.11 4.55 -3.17
CA PRO A 249 -9.01 5.59 -3.64
C PRO A 249 -8.28 6.65 -4.45
N GLY A 250 -7.03 6.99 -4.13
CA GLY A 250 -6.21 7.93 -4.91
C GLY A 250 -5.96 7.43 -6.32
N THR A 251 -5.57 6.16 -6.44
CA THR A 251 -5.35 5.47 -7.74
C THR A 251 -6.65 5.38 -8.53
N ALA A 252 -7.74 4.92 -7.90
CA ALA A 252 -9.01 4.77 -8.58
C ALA A 252 -9.61 6.12 -9.02
N LEU A 253 -9.46 7.18 -8.23
CA LEU A 253 -9.91 8.53 -8.59
C LEU A 253 -9.07 9.10 -9.74
N ALA A 254 -7.75 8.97 -9.68
CA ALA A 254 -6.88 9.40 -10.79
C ALA A 254 -7.19 8.65 -12.09
N MET A 255 -7.40 7.32 -12.03
CA MET A 255 -7.82 6.52 -13.18
C MET A 255 -9.19 6.97 -13.71
N THR A 256 -10.15 7.25 -12.83
CA THR A 256 -11.49 7.73 -13.20
C THR A 256 -11.40 9.08 -13.91
N VAL A 257 -10.55 10.00 -13.45
CA VAL A 257 -10.35 11.30 -14.10
C VAL A 257 -9.78 11.14 -15.50
N VAL A 258 -8.78 10.28 -15.69
CA VAL A 258 -8.20 10.01 -17.02
C VAL A 258 -9.23 9.35 -17.94
N LEU A 259 -9.97 8.35 -17.46
CA LEU A 259 -11.02 7.68 -18.23
C LEU A 259 -12.17 8.63 -18.60
N ALA A 260 -12.58 9.52 -17.70
CA ALA A 260 -13.61 10.51 -17.96
C ALA A 260 -13.14 11.55 -18.99
N ALA A 261 -11.93 12.08 -18.82
CA ALA A 261 -11.36 13.06 -19.74
C ALA A 261 -11.10 12.48 -21.13
N ARG A 262 -10.80 11.18 -21.23
CA ARG A 262 -10.53 10.48 -22.49
C ARG A 262 -11.63 9.50 -22.89
N GLY A 263 -12.84 9.70 -22.38
CA GLY A 263 -13.96 8.78 -22.60
C GLY A 263 -14.30 8.57 -24.09
N ALA A 264 -14.04 9.55 -24.96
CA ALA A 264 -14.27 9.38 -26.40
C ALA A 264 -13.38 8.32 -27.07
N HIS A 265 -12.29 7.89 -26.43
CA HIS A 265 -11.36 6.88 -26.94
C HIS A 265 -11.64 5.48 -26.39
N VAL A 266 -12.62 5.37 -25.49
CA VAL A 266 -13.03 4.11 -24.88
C VAL A 266 -14.28 3.63 -25.60
N ASP A 267 -14.24 2.40 -26.08
CA ASP A 267 -15.42 1.70 -26.59
C ASP A 267 -16.31 1.27 -25.42
N TRP A 268 -17.16 2.19 -24.96
CA TRP A 268 -18.13 1.94 -23.89
C TRP A 268 -19.21 0.92 -24.27
N SER A 269 -19.38 0.63 -25.57
CA SER A 269 -20.33 -0.38 -26.05
C SER A 269 -19.81 -1.80 -25.88
N SER A 270 -18.52 -1.96 -25.59
CA SER A 270 -17.88 -3.25 -25.37
C SER A 270 -18.20 -3.84 -23.99
N GLY A 271 -18.45 -5.16 -23.92
CA GLY A 271 -18.66 -5.88 -22.66
C GLY A 271 -17.55 -5.68 -21.60
N PRO A 272 -16.26 -5.58 -21.97
CA PRO A 272 -15.19 -5.29 -21.02
C PRO A 272 -15.22 -3.90 -20.39
N ALA A 273 -15.82 -2.89 -21.03
CA ALA A 273 -15.93 -1.55 -20.46
C ALA A 273 -16.77 -1.54 -19.17
N LEU A 274 -17.85 -2.34 -19.12
CA LEU A 274 -18.64 -2.53 -17.89
C LEU A 274 -17.82 -3.19 -16.78
N SER A 275 -17.01 -4.19 -17.14
CA SER A 275 -16.14 -4.87 -16.18
C SER A 275 -15.10 -3.92 -15.59
N LEU A 276 -14.51 -3.05 -16.42
CA LEU A 276 -13.59 -1.99 -15.99
C LEU A 276 -14.27 -1.05 -14.99
N ILE A 277 -15.48 -0.55 -15.30
CA ILE A 277 -16.24 0.35 -14.43
C ILE A 277 -16.51 -0.32 -13.07
N VAL A 278 -16.99 -1.57 -13.08
CA VAL A 278 -17.28 -2.34 -11.86
C VAL A 278 -16.01 -2.53 -11.02
N MET A 279 -14.87 -2.82 -11.65
CA MET A 279 -13.60 -3.01 -10.95
C MET A 279 -13.07 -1.71 -10.34
N VAL A 280 -13.13 -0.59 -11.07
CA VAL A 280 -12.74 0.74 -10.57
C VAL A 280 -13.68 1.20 -9.45
N ALA A 281 -14.98 1.00 -9.60
CA ALA A 281 -15.97 1.27 -8.55
C ALA A 281 -15.72 0.39 -7.31
N GLY A 282 -15.36 -0.88 -7.50
CA GLY A 282 -14.99 -1.79 -6.43
C GLY A 282 -13.75 -1.33 -5.65
N LEU A 283 -12.75 -0.79 -6.33
CA LEU A 283 -11.57 -0.16 -5.70
C LEU A 283 -11.95 1.08 -4.88
N LEU A 284 -12.82 1.95 -5.41
CA LEU A 284 -13.32 3.12 -4.69
C LEU A 284 -14.14 2.72 -3.45
N ALA A 285 -15.03 1.73 -3.59
CA ALA A 285 -15.84 1.21 -2.50
C ALA A 285 -14.97 0.54 -1.42
N ALA A 286 -13.96 -0.24 -1.82
CA ALA A 286 -12.99 -0.82 -0.90
C ALA A 286 -12.18 0.25 -0.15
N GLY A 287 -11.68 1.28 -0.84
CA GLY A 287 -10.97 2.40 -0.21
C GLY A 287 -11.85 3.23 0.73
N ALA A 288 -13.08 3.56 0.31
CA ALA A 288 -14.03 4.35 1.09
C ALA A 288 -14.52 3.59 2.34
N SER A 289 -14.85 2.30 2.19
CA SER A 289 -15.28 1.45 3.30
C SER A 289 -14.20 1.30 4.37
N GLY A 290 -12.94 1.06 3.97
CA GLY A 290 -11.80 1.05 4.90
C GLY A 290 -11.61 2.38 5.64
N HIS A 291 -11.78 3.52 4.96
CA HIS A 291 -11.66 4.84 5.60
C HIS A 291 -12.80 5.13 6.59
N LEU A 292 -14.04 4.71 6.27
CA LEU A 292 -15.20 4.84 7.17
C LEU A 292 -15.03 3.97 8.43
N LEU A 293 -14.52 2.74 8.29
CA LEU A 293 -14.28 1.84 9.41
C LEU A 293 -13.17 2.34 10.34
N VAL A 294 -12.09 2.90 9.79
CA VAL A 294 -10.99 3.52 10.59
C VAL A 294 -11.47 4.76 11.37
N ARG A 295 -12.35 5.59 10.77
CA ARG A 295 -12.96 6.73 11.45
C ARG A 295 -13.95 6.32 12.55
N GLY A 296 -14.69 5.24 12.33
CA GLY A 296 -15.62 4.69 13.34
C GLY A 296 -14.90 4.17 14.59
N ALA A 297 -13.78 3.45 14.42
CA ALA A 297 -12.99 2.91 15.52
C ALA A 297 -12.35 4.00 16.40
N THR A 298 -11.83 5.08 15.78
CA THR A 298 -11.26 6.23 16.51
C THR A 298 -12.32 7.08 17.22
N GLY A 299 -13.54 7.13 16.70
CA GLY A 299 -14.68 7.81 17.35
C GLY A 299 -15.27 7.04 18.54
N GLY A 300 -15.26 5.71 18.50
CA GLY A 300 -15.78 4.84 19.57
C GLY A 300 -14.91 4.84 20.83
N GLY A 301 -13.58 4.80 20.67
CA GLY A 301 -12.65 4.80 21.81
C GLY A 301 -12.79 6.03 22.70
N ARG A 302 -12.97 7.20 22.09
CA ARG A 302 -13.09 8.50 22.79
C ARG A 302 -14.40 8.65 23.57
N ARG A 303 -15.48 7.96 23.16
CA ARG A 303 -16.75 7.90 23.91
C ARG A 303 -16.67 6.93 25.09
N SER A 304 -15.93 5.83 24.98
CA SER A 304 -15.78 4.87 26.09
C SER A 304 -14.98 5.45 27.25
N SER A 305 -13.89 6.19 26.97
CA SER A 305 -13.08 6.83 28.01
C SER A 305 -13.82 7.97 28.72
N ALA A 306 -14.66 8.71 28.00
CA ALA A 306 -15.52 9.74 28.59
C ALA A 306 -16.62 9.15 29.48
N GLY A 307 -17.22 8.02 29.08
CA GLY A 307 -18.21 7.31 29.91
C GLY A 307 -17.60 6.68 31.18
N GLN A 308 -16.34 6.22 31.11
CA GLN A 308 -15.65 5.62 32.25
C GLN A 308 -15.19 6.68 33.28
N LEU A 309 -14.84 7.88 32.82
CA LEU A 309 -14.56 9.03 33.71
C LEU A 309 -15.81 9.58 34.40
N MET A 310 -16.99 9.51 33.77
CA MET A 310 -18.25 9.93 34.40
C MET A 310 -18.83 8.88 35.37
N SER A 311 -18.57 7.58 35.15
CA SER A 311 -19.06 6.52 36.05
C SER A 311 -18.21 6.32 37.32
N GLY A 312 -16.99 6.85 37.37
CA GLY A 312 -16.07 6.69 38.51
C GLY A 312 -16.28 7.67 39.67
N GLY A 313 -17.12 8.71 39.50
CA GLY A 313 -17.24 9.83 40.44
C GLY A 313 -18.42 9.81 41.42
N SER A 314 -19.19 8.71 41.53
CA SER A 314 -20.45 8.71 42.31
C SER A 314 -20.58 7.62 43.39
N ARG A 315 -19.48 7.04 43.88
CA ARG A 315 -19.53 6.07 44.99
C ARG A 315 -18.43 6.25 46.02
N SER A 316 -18.45 7.38 46.72
CA SER A 316 -17.89 7.48 48.07
C SER A 316 -18.33 8.82 48.65
N ASP A 317 -19.43 8.79 49.40
CA ASP A 317 -19.73 9.69 50.52
C ASP A 317 -21.24 9.68 50.69
N LEU A 318 -21.73 8.74 51.51
CA LEU A 318 -23.03 8.80 52.20
C LEU A 318 -23.15 7.54 53.08
N SER A 319 -22.40 7.50 54.18
CA SER A 319 -22.82 6.76 55.39
C SER A 319 -21.98 7.20 56.58
N GLY A 320 -22.63 7.76 57.60
CA GLY A 320 -22.03 7.98 58.92
C GLY A 320 -22.33 9.35 59.54
N GLY A 321 -23.57 9.54 59.98
CA GLY A 321 -23.99 10.69 60.78
C GLY A 321 -23.47 10.71 62.24
N PRO A 322 -23.90 11.69 63.05
CA PRO A 322 -23.07 12.37 64.06
C PRO A 322 -23.37 11.98 65.53
N ARG A 323 -22.61 12.61 66.46
CA ARG A 323 -22.71 12.73 67.95
C ARG A 323 -21.62 11.92 68.69
N SER A 324 -20.94 12.40 69.72
CA SER A 324 -21.14 13.53 70.64
C SER A 324 -19.85 13.77 71.45
N GLU A 325 -19.51 15.04 71.72
CA GLU A 325 -18.65 15.51 72.83
C GLU A 325 -19.31 15.24 74.20
N PRO A 326 -18.62 15.42 75.36
CA PRO A 326 -17.29 15.98 75.61
C PRO A 326 -16.27 15.03 76.29
#